data_AF-A0A6V7JDW4-F1
#
_entry.id   AF-A0A6V7JDW4-F1
#
_cell.length_a   1.000
_cell.length_b   1.000
_cell.length_c   1.000
_cell.angle_alpha   90.00
_cell.angle_beta   90.00
_cell.angle_gamma   90.00
#
_symmetry.space_group_name_H-M   'P 1'
#
loop_
_entity.id
_entity.type
_entity.pdbx_description
1 polymer ?
#
loop_
_entity_poly.entity_id
_entity_poly.type
_entity_poly.pdbx_seq_one_letter_code
_entity_poly.pdbx_strand_id
1 'polypeptide(L)' 'LMTEWRMTRGIEEQTKAFLEGFNSVVPLEWLKYFDERELELMLCGMQEIDVDDWQRNSIYRHYTRNSKQVLWFWQ' A
#
# COMPACT_ATOMS: atom_id res chain seq x y z
N LEU A 1 -21.76 -3.29 0.03
CA LEU A 1 -22.63 -3.37 -1.18
C LEU A 1 -22.11 -2.50 -2.32
N MET A 2 -22.21 -1.16 -2.33
CA MET A 2 -21.73 -0.37 -3.50
C MET A 2 -20.21 -0.40 -3.69
N THR A 3 -19.42 -0.32 -2.61
CA THR A 3 -17.95 -0.38 -2.69
C THR A 3 -17.47 -1.71 -3.23
N GLU A 4 -18.00 -2.81 -2.69
CA GLU A 4 -17.68 -4.18 -3.12
C GLU A 4 -18.03 -4.38 -4.60
N TRP A 5 -19.26 -4.03 -5.00
CA TRP A 5 -19.68 -4.10 -6.40
C TRP A 5 -18.75 -3.30 -7.32
N ARG A 6 -18.29 -2.12 -6.88
CA ARG A 6 -17.38 -1.29 -7.66
C ARG A 6 -15.98 -1.89 -7.79
N MET A 7 -15.53 -2.64 -6.78
CA MET A 7 -14.23 -3.32 -6.79
C MET A 7 -14.27 -4.64 -7.55
N THR A 8 -15.40 -5.35 -7.60
CA THR A 8 -15.48 -6.68 -8.20
C THR A 8 -16.00 -6.68 -9.62
N ARG A 9 -16.97 -5.80 -9.95
CA ARG A 9 -17.71 -5.87 -11.21
C ARG A 9 -16.80 -5.82 -12.42
N GLY A 10 -16.85 -6.88 -13.23
CA GLY A 10 -16.15 -6.97 -14.51
C GLY A 10 -14.71 -7.48 -14.39
N ILE A 11 -14.26 -7.77 -13.17
CA ILE A 11 -12.95 -8.38 -12.91
C ILE A 11 -13.04 -9.67 -12.07
N GLU A 12 -14.24 -10.19 -11.80
CA GLU A 12 -14.44 -11.36 -10.94
C GLU A 12 -13.70 -12.60 -11.44
N GLU A 13 -13.84 -12.93 -12.73
CA GLU A 13 -13.24 -14.14 -13.32
C GLU A 13 -11.71 -14.06 -13.34
N GLN A 14 -11.16 -12.88 -13.65
CA GLN A 14 -9.74 -12.60 -13.73
C GLN A 14 -9.09 -12.67 -12.34
N THR A 15 -9.78 -12.10 -11.34
CA THR A 15 -9.30 -12.12 -9.95
C THR A 15 -9.31 -13.56 -9.42
N LYS A 16 -10.35 -14.33 -9.71
CA LYS A 16 -10.42 -15.74 -9.35
C LYS A 16 -9.29 -16.55 -9.99
N ALA A 17 -9.07 -16.41 -11.31
CA ALA A 17 -8.00 -17.11 -12.01
C ALA A 17 -6.61 -16.76 -11.46
N PHE A 18 -6.37 -15.49 -11.12
CA PHE A 18 -5.14 -15.05 -10.47
C PHE A 18 -4.94 -15.72 -9.11
N LEU A 19 -5.97 -15.72 -8.26
CA LEU A 19 -5.89 -16.33 -6.91
C LEU A 19 -5.73 -17.84 -6.97
N GLU A 20 -6.38 -18.53 -7.92
CA GLU A 20 -6.19 -19.97 -8.14
C GLU A 20 -4.76 -20.29 -8.58
N GLY A 21 -4.21 -19.52 -9.52
CA GLY A 21 -2.83 -19.66 -9.96
C GLY A 21 -1.83 -19.40 -8.83
N PHE A 22 -2.03 -18.31 -8.08
CA PHE A 22 -1.19 -17.99 -6.93
C PHE A 22 -1.24 -19.08 -5.86
N ASN A 23 -2.44 -19.54 -5.48
CA ASN A 23 -2.67 -20.57 -4.46
C ASN A 23 -2.09 -21.94 -4.85
N SER A 24 -1.90 -22.21 -6.14
CA SER A 24 -1.26 -23.45 -6.62
C SER A 24 0.24 -23.54 -6.29
N VAL A 25 0.89 -22.38 -6.08
CA VAL A 25 2.32 -22.28 -5.77
C VAL A 25 2.52 -21.91 -4.30
N VAL A 26 1.78 -20.92 -3.82
CA VAL A 26 1.85 -20.39 -2.45
C VAL A 26 0.45 -20.43 -1.84
N PRO A 27 0.17 -21.36 -0.91
CA PRO A 27 -1.13 -21.43 -0.25
C PRO A 27 -1.52 -20.10 0.40
N LEU A 28 -2.69 -19.56 0.04
CA LEU A 28 -3.18 -18.27 0.56
C LEU A 28 -3.36 -18.28 2.08
N GLU A 29 -3.53 -19.46 2.69
CA GLU A 29 -3.59 -19.63 4.15
C GLU A 29 -2.34 -19.10 4.85
N TRP A 30 -1.16 -19.24 4.23
CA TRP A 30 0.11 -18.77 4.81
C TRP A 30 0.18 -17.25 4.86
N LEU A 31 -0.58 -16.57 3.99
CA LEU A 31 -0.59 -15.13 3.91
C LEU A 31 -1.56 -14.47 4.92
N LYS A 32 -2.39 -15.25 5.62
CA LYS A 32 -3.39 -14.72 6.57
C LYS A 32 -2.79 -13.96 7.76
N TYR A 33 -1.50 -14.16 8.03
CA TYR A 33 -0.80 -13.45 9.10
C TYR A 33 -0.36 -12.04 8.71
N PHE A 34 -0.35 -11.73 7.41
CA PHE A 34 0.05 -10.43 6.88
C PHE A 34 -1.16 -9.55 6.61
N ASP A 35 -1.02 -8.26 6.90
CA ASP A 35 -1.93 -7.25 6.34
C ASP A 35 -1.57 -6.92 4.87
N GLU A 36 -2.36 -6.05 4.23
CA GLU A 36 -2.15 -5.70 2.83
C GLU A 36 -0.80 -5.00 2.56
N ARG A 37 -0.27 -4.27 3.54
CA ARG A 37 0.97 -3.49 3.42
C ARG A 37 2.18 -4.39 3.63
N GLU A 38 2.09 -5.33 4.56
CA GLU A 38 3.14 -6.33 4.78
C GLU A 38 3.25 -7.28 3.58
N LEU A 39 2.12 -7.67 2.97
CA LEU A 39 2.13 -8.48 1.75
C LEU A 39 2.78 -7.72 0.58
N GLU A 40 2.48 -6.43 0.42
CA GLU A 40 3.15 -5.56 -0.54
C GLU A 40 4.66 -5.51 -0.27
N LEU A 41 5.06 -5.31 0.98
CA LEU A 41 6.47 -5.26 1.37
C LEU A 41 7.20 -6.57 1.07
N MET A 42 6.54 -7.71 1.28
CA MET A 42 7.09 -9.03 0.99
C MET A 42 7.32 -9.24 -0.52
N LEU A 43 6.44 -8.72 -1.38
CA LEU A 43 6.54 -8.87 -2.83
C LEU A 43 7.51 -7.85 -3.46
N CYS A 44 7.48 -6.61 -2.98
CA CYS A 44 8.24 -5.49 -3.56
C CYS A 44 9.62 -5.29 -2.89
N GLY A 45 9.80 -5.81 -1.68
CA GLY A 45 10.98 -5.60 -0.84
C GLY A 45 10.97 -4.26 -0.11
N MET A 46 11.87 -4.13 0.87
CA MET A 46 12.11 -2.88 1.58
C MET A 46 13.01 -1.95 0.75
N GLN A 47 12.65 -0.67 0.69
CA GLN A 47 13.50 0.38 0.14
C GLN A 47 13.94 1.32 1.25
N GLU A 48 15.17 1.83 1.14
CA GLU A 48 15.61 2.93 1.99
C GLU A 48 14.96 4.22 1.52
N ILE A 49 14.30 4.92 2.46
CA ILE A 49 13.65 6.19 2.18
C ILE A 49 14.64 7.31 2.49
N ASP A 50 15.03 8.08 1.48
CA ASP A 50 15.75 9.35 1.67
C ASP A 50 14.77 10.41 2.22
N VAL A 51 14.82 10.62 3.53
CA VAL A 51 13.94 11.56 4.24
C VAL A 51 14.21 13.01 3.81
N ASP A 52 15.47 13.35 3.52
CA ASP A 52 15.82 14.70 3.06
C ASP A 52 15.20 14.96 1.69
N ASP A 53 15.24 13.97 0.79
CA ASP A 53 14.57 14.08 -0.51
C ASP A 53 13.06 14.18 -0.37
N TRP A 54 12.46 13.38 0.50
CA TRP A 54 11.02 13.44 0.76
C TRP A 54 10.60 14.81 1.29
N GLN A 55 11.36 15.39 2.24
CA GLN A 55 11.07 16.71 2.78
C GLN A 55 11.28 17.83 1.74
N ARG A 56 12.28 17.71 0.86
CA ARG A 56 12.52 18.66 -0.25
C ARG A 56 11.35 18.68 -1.24
N ASN A 57 10.77 17.53 -1.54
CA ASN A 57 9.73 17.36 -2.54
C ASN A 57 8.29 17.39 -1.98
N SER A 58 8.11 17.71 -0.70
CA SER A 58 6.79 17.82 -0.06
C SER A 58 6.16 19.20 -0.24
N ILE A 59 4.90 19.24 -0.69
CA ILE A 59 4.12 20.46 -0.87
C ILE A 59 3.06 20.57 0.24
N TYR A 60 3.00 21.73 0.89
CA TYR A 60 2.07 21.98 2.00
C TYR A 60 0.85 22.79 1.52
N ARG A 61 -0.35 22.39 1.93
CA ARG A 61 -1.60 23.15 1.74
C ARG A 61 -2.13 23.57 3.10
N HIS A 62 -2.42 24.86 3.25
CA HIS A 62 -2.82 25.49 4.54
C HIS A 62 -1.78 25.36 5.67
N TYR A 63 -0.57 24.93 5.34
CA TYR A 63 0.60 24.85 6.20
C TYR A 63 1.81 25.41 5.47
N THR A 64 2.85 25.73 6.22
CA THR A 64 4.17 26.10 5.68
C THR A 64 5.22 25.14 6.26
N ARG A 65 6.42 25.12 5.68
CA ARG A 65 7.54 24.32 6.20
C ARG A 65 7.87 24.63 7.68
N ASN A 66 7.57 25.86 8.13
CA ASN A 66 7.84 26.31 9.49
C ASN A 66 6.66 26.11 10.44
N SER A 67 5.53 25.57 9.96
CA SER A 67 4.40 25.26 10.82
C SER A 67 4.80 24.20 11.86
N LYS A 68 4.38 24.41 13.10
CA LYS A 68 4.74 23.55 14.24
C LYS A 68 4.46 22.07 14.00
N GLN A 69 3.32 21.76 13.37
CA GLN A 69 2.90 20.40 13.01
C GLN A 69 3.79 19.78 11.92
N VAL A 70 4.26 20.59 10.96
CA VAL A 70 5.17 20.12 9.90
C VAL A 70 6.53 19.80 10.50
N LEU A 71 7.04 20.66 11.39
CA LEU A 71 8.29 20.40 12.09
C LEU A 71 8.23 19.12 12.92
N TRP A 72 7.10 18.88 13.61
CA TRP A 72 6.89 17.63 14.37
C TRP A 72 6.79 16.39 13.51
N PHE A 73 6.23 16.49 12.31
CA PHE A 73 6.12 15.36 11.41
C PHE A 73 7.49 14.90 10.86
N TRP A 74 8.43 15.84 10.68
CA TRP A 74 9.79 15.56 10.19
C TRP A 74 10.84 15.43 11.31
N GLN A 75 10.45 15.58 12.57
CA GLN A 75 11.30 15.29 13.73
C GLN A 75 11.30 13.79 14.02
#